data_AF-A0A380GY42-F1
#
_entry.id   AF-A0A380GY42-F1
#
_cell.length_a   1.000
_cell.length_b   1.000
_cell.length_c   1.000
_cell.angle_alpha   90.00
_cell.angle_beta   90.00
_cell.angle_gamma   90.00
#
_symmetry.space_group_name_H-M   'P 1'
#
loop_
_entity.id
_entity.type
_entity.pdbx_description
1 polymer ?
#
loop_
_entity_poly.entity_id
_entity_poly.type
_entity_poly.pdbx_seq_one_letter_code
_entity_poly.pdbx_strand_id
1 'polypeptide(L)'
;MKKIRLELIYLRAFICVIIIVTHLLTQITLEHKNLSGSSLILQYYIRNIVIFGTPNFIVLSQLLTTLNYKKVSKHYLISRFKYIFIPYLLVGVFYCYSESLLTASSFKKQFIENVVLGQWYGYFIIIMQFFVLSYLIYKVNYKLFNSKLLLLSSLIVQQSYLYHFIYNDYFHKLVTHYYPLSENTMFLGWIFYFFLGGYIGYNYESILSFLEKYLIIVIMLALGAYVLFISISGEDYWNVTSFTYTLTLYNSLMFFVLVGICMHFKTMLLNTIKAISAFSFFIYLLHPIILDSLFAYTNIFEDSTIVFLAISLLMILGICIGFGMMLREFYIFRFVIGKQPYKLQLNHYQPSWKSC
;
A
#
# COMPACT_ATOMS: atom_id res chain seq x y z
N MET A 1 11.66 19.51 19.53
CA MET A 1 11.50 18.04 19.41
C MET A 1 10.39 17.74 18.40
N LYS A 2 10.62 16.90 17.37
CA LYS A 2 9.52 16.49 16.47
C LYS A 2 8.54 15.62 17.29
N LYS A 3 7.29 16.07 17.43
CA LYS A 3 6.21 15.31 18.07
C LYS A 3 6.08 13.96 17.34
N ILE A 4 6.28 12.86 18.06
CA ILE A 4 6.03 11.52 17.49
C ILE A 4 4.52 11.42 17.29
N ARG A 5 4.11 11.30 16.03
CA ARG A 5 2.72 11.13 15.63
C ARG A 5 2.39 9.64 15.65
N LEU A 6 1.94 9.14 16.80
CA LEU A 6 1.63 7.73 17.02
C LEU A 6 0.56 7.23 16.05
N GLU A 7 -0.44 8.07 15.76
CA GLU A 7 -1.52 7.80 14.82
C GLU A 7 -0.98 7.42 13.42
N LEU A 8 0.10 8.05 12.96
CA LEU A 8 0.73 7.74 11.67
C LEU A 8 1.54 6.44 11.70
N ILE A 9 2.03 6.04 12.88
CA ILE A 9 2.72 4.76 13.07
C ILE A 9 1.71 3.62 12.97
N TYR A 10 0.58 3.74 13.68
CA TYR A 10 -0.54 2.81 13.59
C TYR A 10 -1.09 2.73 12.17
N LEU A 11 -1.38 3.88 11.55
CA LEU A 11 -1.91 3.95 10.19
C LEU A 11 -1.03 3.19 9.18
N ARG A 12 0.30 3.39 9.25
CA ARG A 12 1.24 2.68 8.39
C ARG A 12 1.22 1.17 8.63
N ALA A 13 1.16 0.73 9.90
CA ALA A 13 1.10 -0.68 10.24
C ALA A 13 -0.20 -1.33 9.74
N PHE A 14 -1.35 -0.68 9.95
CA PHE A 14 -2.63 -1.19 9.47
C PHE A 14 -2.72 -1.26 7.95
N ILE A 15 -2.27 -0.22 7.23
CA ILE A 15 -2.21 -0.25 5.76
C ILE A 15 -1.34 -1.42 5.29
N CYS A 16 -0.19 -1.65 5.93
CA CYS A 16 0.67 -2.79 5.62
C CYS A 16 -0.03 -4.14 5.82
N VAL A 17 -0.74 -4.30 6.94
CA VAL A 17 -1.50 -5.53 7.24
C VAL A 17 -2.64 -5.73 6.23
N ILE A 18 -3.38 -4.67 5.91
CA ILE A 18 -4.51 -4.71 4.97
C ILE A 18 -4.04 -5.18 3.58
N ILE A 19 -2.90 -4.67 3.09
CA ILE A 19 -2.33 -5.11 1.81
C ILE A 19 -2.05 -6.62 1.81
N ILE A 20 -1.45 -7.15 2.88
CA ILE A 20 -1.18 -8.58 3.01
C ILE A 20 -2.49 -9.37 3.01
N VAL A 21 -3.50 -8.91 3.76
CA VAL A 21 -4.83 -9.55 3.79
C VAL A 21 -5.48 -9.54 2.41
N THR A 22 -5.37 -8.45 1.65
CA THR A 22 -5.87 -8.39 0.26
C THR A 22 -5.21 -9.45 -0.63
N HIS A 23 -3.89 -9.63 -0.51
CA HIS A 23 -3.17 -10.63 -1.28
C HIS A 23 -3.48 -12.07 -0.83
N LEU A 24 -3.62 -12.32 0.47
CA LEU A 24 -4.06 -13.63 0.98
C LEU A 24 -5.45 -14.00 0.46
N LEU A 25 -6.42 -13.09 0.52
CA LEU A 25 -7.77 -13.34 -0.02
C LEU A 25 -7.76 -13.53 -1.54
N THR A 26 -6.86 -12.83 -2.24
CA THR A 26 -6.66 -13.02 -3.68
C THR A 26 -6.10 -14.41 -3.97
N GLN A 27 -5.13 -14.89 -3.19
CA GLN A 27 -4.55 -16.22 -3.36
C GLN A 27 -5.58 -17.33 -3.14
N ILE A 28 -6.43 -17.21 -2.12
CA ILE A 28 -7.56 -18.15 -1.91
C ILE A 28 -8.40 -18.25 -3.20
N THR A 29 -8.71 -17.11 -3.82
CA THR A 29 -9.54 -17.07 -5.04
C THR A 29 -8.84 -17.70 -6.24
N LEU A 30 -7.53 -17.47 -6.40
CA LEU A 30 -6.76 -17.96 -7.55
C LEU A 30 -6.51 -19.47 -7.50
N GLU A 31 -6.29 -20.02 -6.31
CA GLU A 31 -6.04 -21.46 -6.12
C GLU A 31 -7.34 -22.27 -6.21
N HIS A 32 -8.46 -21.69 -5.79
CA HIS A 32 -9.78 -22.31 -5.92
C HIS A 32 -10.46 -21.95 -7.24
N LYS A 33 -9.88 -22.38 -8.36
CA LYS A 33 -10.43 -22.13 -9.72
C LYS A 33 -11.86 -22.63 -9.94
N ASN A 34 -12.36 -23.51 -9.06
CA ASN A 34 -13.71 -24.05 -9.07
C ASN A 34 -14.72 -23.24 -8.22
N LEU A 35 -14.30 -22.13 -7.59
CA LEU A 35 -15.22 -21.19 -6.94
C LEU A 35 -16.28 -20.75 -7.95
N SER A 36 -17.51 -21.15 -7.71
CA SER A 36 -18.63 -20.87 -8.61
C SER A 36 -19.84 -20.34 -7.84
N GLY A 37 -20.69 -19.61 -8.56
CA GLY A 37 -21.92 -19.04 -8.04
C GLY A 37 -21.70 -18.07 -6.86
N SER A 38 -22.40 -18.32 -5.77
CA SER A 38 -22.46 -17.43 -4.59
C SER A 38 -21.12 -17.27 -3.87
N SER A 39 -20.27 -18.29 -3.87
CA SER A 39 -18.98 -18.28 -3.19
C SER A 39 -18.00 -17.27 -3.80
N LEU A 40 -17.93 -17.22 -5.14
CA LEU A 40 -17.11 -16.26 -5.88
C LEU A 40 -17.59 -14.83 -5.66
N ILE A 41 -18.90 -14.61 -5.71
CA ILE A 41 -19.52 -13.29 -5.48
C ILE A 41 -19.21 -12.79 -4.05
N LEU A 42 -19.32 -13.66 -3.06
CA LEU A 42 -19.00 -13.33 -1.67
C LEU A 42 -17.52 -12.94 -1.52
N GLN A 43 -16.60 -13.73 -2.09
CA GLN A 43 -15.17 -13.45 -2.07
C GLN A 43 -14.83 -12.14 -2.78
N TYR A 44 -15.47 -11.85 -3.92
CA TYR A 44 -15.31 -10.59 -4.64
C TYR A 44 -15.62 -9.39 -3.75
N TYR A 45 -16.76 -9.39 -3.06
CA TYR A 45 -17.10 -8.28 -2.16
C TYR A 45 -16.19 -8.23 -0.93
N ILE A 46 -15.85 -9.36 -0.31
CA ILE A 46 -14.91 -9.37 0.84
C ILE A 46 -13.56 -8.78 0.45
N ARG A 47 -13.02 -9.13 -0.73
CA ARG A 47 -11.76 -8.57 -1.23
C ARG A 47 -11.86 -7.07 -1.48
N ASN A 48 -12.98 -6.60 -2.04
CA ASN A 48 -13.20 -5.17 -2.28
C ASN A 48 -13.37 -4.35 -0.99
N ILE A 49 -13.74 -4.95 0.14
CA ILE A 49 -13.71 -4.27 1.44
C ILE A 49 -12.28 -3.89 1.83
N VAL A 50 -11.26 -4.71 1.50
CA VAL A 50 -9.87 -4.46 1.93
C VAL A 50 -8.97 -3.91 0.82
N ILE A 51 -9.47 -3.77 -0.41
CA ILE A 51 -8.69 -3.37 -1.60
C ILE A 51 -8.10 -1.96 -1.53
N PHE A 52 -8.57 -1.15 -0.57
CA PHE A 52 -8.13 0.24 -0.37
C PHE A 52 -6.69 0.36 0.16
N GLY A 53 -6.00 -0.75 0.50
CA GLY A 53 -4.65 -0.73 1.05
C GLY A 53 -3.65 0.04 0.17
N THR A 54 -3.63 -0.23 -1.13
CA THR A 54 -2.69 0.42 -2.05
C THR A 54 -2.94 1.92 -2.28
N PRO A 55 -4.18 2.37 -2.62
CA PRO A 55 -4.43 3.81 -2.73
C PRO A 55 -4.09 4.54 -1.42
N ASN A 56 -4.38 3.93 -0.26
CA ASN A 56 -4.06 4.52 1.04
C ASN A 56 -2.56 4.59 1.30
N PHE A 57 -1.76 3.67 0.76
CA PHE A 57 -0.31 3.76 0.81
C PHE A 57 0.23 4.97 0.01
N ILE A 58 -0.35 5.27 -1.14
CA ILE A 58 -0.01 6.45 -1.96
C ILE A 58 -0.37 7.73 -1.19
N VAL A 59 -1.59 7.81 -0.64
CA VAL A 59 -2.04 8.95 0.18
C VAL A 59 -1.09 9.14 1.37
N LEU A 60 -0.76 8.08 2.11
CA LEU A 60 0.15 8.13 3.25
C LEU A 60 1.56 8.61 2.86
N SER A 61 2.10 8.11 1.75
CA SER A 61 3.43 8.49 1.27
C SER A 61 3.52 10.00 0.99
N GLN A 62 2.50 10.55 0.33
CA GLN A 62 2.46 11.97 0.01
C GLN A 62 2.13 12.86 1.22
N LEU A 63 1.23 12.39 2.10
CA LEU A 63 0.94 13.02 3.39
C LEU A 63 2.22 13.17 4.22
N LEU A 64 3.02 12.11 4.33
CA LEU A 64 4.28 12.15 5.09
C LEU A 64 5.31 13.07 4.46
N THR A 65 5.34 13.18 3.13
CA THR A 65 6.18 14.16 2.43
C THR A 65 5.74 15.58 2.79
N THR A 66 4.44 15.86 2.71
CA THR A 66 3.91 17.22 2.95
C THR A 66 4.04 17.66 4.40
N LEU A 67 3.92 16.73 5.35
CA LEU A 67 4.13 17.03 6.76
C LEU A 67 5.59 17.30 7.13
N ASN A 68 6.55 16.69 6.44
CA ASN A 68 7.95 16.73 6.82
C ASN A 68 8.78 17.76 6.05
N TYR A 69 8.31 18.20 4.88
CA TYR A 69 9.07 19.07 3.98
C TYR A 69 8.27 20.32 3.62
N LYS A 70 8.85 21.50 3.87
CA LYS A 70 8.36 22.78 3.32
C LYS A 70 9.05 23.15 2.01
N LYS A 71 10.24 22.60 1.77
CA LYS A 71 11.02 22.68 0.53
C LYS A 71 11.66 21.32 0.28
N VAL A 72 11.70 20.93 -0.99
CA VAL A 72 12.29 19.66 -1.42
C VAL A 72 13.51 19.97 -2.30
N SER A 73 14.67 19.43 -1.94
CA SER A 73 15.92 19.57 -2.71
C SER A 73 16.21 18.32 -3.53
N LYS A 74 17.21 18.36 -4.41
CA LYS A 74 17.68 17.16 -5.13
C LYS A 74 18.07 16.00 -4.20
N HIS A 75 18.51 16.31 -2.97
CA HIS A 75 18.82 15.31 -1.95
C HIS A 75 17.61 14.44 -1.57
N TYR A 76 16.39 14.98 -1.62
CA TYR A 76 15.18 14.20 -1.40
C TYR A 76 15.06 13.08 -2.43
N LEU A 77 15.17 13.39 -3.72
CA LEU A 77 15.09 12.40 -4.80
C LEU A 77 16.20 11.35 -4.66
N ILE A 78 17.43 11.77 -4.37
CA ILE A 78 18.57 10.86 -4.15
C ILE A 78 18.30 9.93 -2.95
N SER A 79 17.75 10.45 -1.86
CA SER A 79 17.39 9.63 -0.70
C SER A 79 16.29 8.63 -1.02
N ARG A 80 15.27 9.02 -1.80
CA ARG A 80 14.19 8.09 -2.20
C ARG A 80 14.74 7.03 -3.13
N PHE A 81 15.57 7.41 -4.11
CA PHE A 81 16.25 6.45 -4.96
C PHE A 81 17.07 5.43 -4.14
N LYS A 82 17.92 5.90 -3.22
CA LYS A 82 18.77 5.01 -2.40
C LYS A 82 18.01 4.07 -1.47
N TYR A 83 16.90 4.52 -0.89
CA TYR A 83 16.20 3.78 0.18
C TYR A 83 14.83 3.25 -0.22
N ILE A 84 14.44 3.38 -1.48
CA ILE A 84 13.19 2.85 -2.04
C ILE A 84 13.47 2.10 -3.33
N PHE A 85 14.13 2.74 -4.30
CA PHE A 85 14.41 2.12 -5.60
C PHE A 85 15.46 1.02 -5.52
N ILE A 86 16.58 1.23 -4.80
CA ILE A 86 17.60 0.17 -4.63
C ILE A 86 17.02 -1.07 -3.91
N PRO A 87 16.31 -0.95 -2.77
CA PRO A 87 15.60 -2.08 -2.18
C PRO A 87 14.70 -2.83 -3.15
N TYR A 88 13.88 -2.08 -3.91
CA TYR A 88 12.99 -2.66 -4.92
C TYR A 88 13.77 -3.44 -5.98
N LEU A 89 14.89 -2.92 -6.46
CA LEU A 89 15.72 -3.61 -7.44
C LEU A 89 16.38 -4.87 -6.88
N LEU A 90 16.88 -4.83 -5.64
CA LEU A 90 17.57 -5.96 -5.02
C LEU A 90 16.61 -7.11 -4.69
N VAL A 91 15.47 -6.79 -4.08
CA VAL A 91 14.39 -7.76 -3.87
C VAL A 91 13.84 -8.22 -5.22
N GLY A 92 13.70 -7.26 -6.15
CA GLY A 92 13.61 -7.38 -7.62
C GLY A 92 14.26 -8.62 -8.20
N VAL A 93 15.58 -8.53 -8.23
CA VAL A 93 16.45 -9.56 -8.77
C VAL A 93 16.22 -10.89 -8.06
N PHE A 94 16.02 -10.88 -6.74
CA PHE A 94 15.80 -12.11 -5.98
C PHE A 94 14.52 -12.84 -6.37
N TYR A 95 13.37 -12.16 -6.47
CA TYR A 95 12.16 -12.85 -6.92
C TYR A 95 12.23 -13.22 -8.40
N CYS A 96 12.83 -12.41 -9.28
CA CYS A 96 12.98 -12.83 -10.68
C CYS A 96 13.81 -14.11 -10.81
N TYR A 97 14.82 -14.27 -9.94
CA TYR A 97 15.59 -15.49 -9.84
C TYR A 97 14.71 -16.65 -9.33
N SER A 98 13.95 -16.45 -8.25
CA SER A 98 13.00 -17.44 -7.73
C SER A 98 11.99 -17.89 -8.79
N GLU A 99 11.31 -16.94 -9.45
CA GLU A 99 10.33 -17.22 -10.50
C GLU A 99 10.94 -17.92 -11.70
N SER A 100 12.17 -17.54 -12.10
CA SER A 100 12.85 -18.22 -13.20
C SER A 100 13.08 -19.70 -12.93
N LEU A 101 13.35 -20.06 -11.67
CA LEU A 101 13.50 -21.45 -11.25
C LEU A 101 12.14 -22.16 -11.17
N LEU A 102 11.12 -21.53 -10.59
CA LEU A 102 9.78 -22.12 -10.42
C LEU A 102 9.07 -22.36 -11.75
N THR A 103 9.16 -21.40 -12.67
CA THR A 103 8.47 -21.45 -13.97
C THR A 103 9.32 -22.02 -15.11
N ALA A 104 10.56 -22.44 -14.82
CA ALA A 104 11.55 -22.86 -15.80
C ALA A 104 11.73 -21.86 -16.97
N SER A 105 11.60 -20.56 -16.68
CA SER A 105 11.68 -19.48 -17.66
C SER A 105 13.01 -18.73 -17.57
N SER A 106 13.38 -17.97 -18.60
CA SER A 106 14.62 -17.21 -18.58
C SER A 106 14.58 -16.09 -17.53
N PHE A 107 15.62 -16.01 -16.69
CA PHE A 107 15.81 -14.89 -15.76
C PHE A 107 15.69 -13.53 -16.46
N LYS A 108 16.23 -13.39 -17.69
CA LYS A 108 16.14 -12.14 -18.45
C LYS A 108 14.70 -11.75 -18.75
N LYS A 109 13.85 -12.72 -19.10
CA LYS A 109 12.42 -12.50 -19.35
C LYS A 109 11.74 -12.03 -18.07
N GLN A 110 11.92 -12.77 -16.98
CA GLN A 110 11.35 -12.44 -15.67
C GLN A 110 11.81 -11.07 -15.18
N PHE A 111 13.09 -10.71 -15.34
CA PHE A 111 13.60 -9.40 -14.95
C PHE A 111 12.99 -8.25 -15.75
N ILE A 112 12.82 -8.42 -17.07
CA ILE A 112 12.20 -7.40 -17.91
C ILE A 112 10.72 -7.24 -17.52
N GLU A 113 9.95 -8.31 -17.57
CA GLU A 113 8.50 -8.29 -17.32
C GLU A 113 8.16 -7.76 -15.92
N ASN A 114 8.84 -8.26 -14.91
CA ASN A 114 8.49 -7.97 -13.53
C ASN A 114 9.11 -6.66 -13.03
N VAL A 115 10.44 -6.50 -13.15
CA VAL A 115 11.15 -5.37 -12.55
C VAL A 115 11.15 -4.14 -13.47
N VAL A 116 11.34 -4.33 -14.78
CA VAL A 116 11.41 -3.20 -15.72
C VAL A 116 10.00 -2.73 -16.13
N LEU A 117 9.13 -3.65 -16.55
CA LEU A 117 7.76 -3.32 -16.97
C LEU A 117 6.79 -3.21 -15.78
N GLY A 118 7.16 -3.69 -14.59
CA GLY A 118 6.35 -3.54 -13.38
C GLY A 118 5.20 -4.53 -13.25
N GLN A 119 5.30 -5.73 -13.81
CA GLN A 119 4.21 -6.73 -13.74
C GLN A 119 4.09 -7.44 -12.38
N TRP A 120 5.15 -7.41 -11.55
CA TRP A 120 5.19 -8.07 -10.23
C TRP A 120 4.88 -7.11 -9.06
N TYR A 121 3.66 -6.58 -8.97
CA TYR A 121 3.34 -5.51 -8.00
C TYR A 121 3.97 -4.15 -8.37
N GLY A 122 3.70 -3.68 -9.60
CA GLY A 122 4.20 -2.43 -10.22
C GLY A 122 3.97 -1.10 -9.49
N TYR A 123 3.35 -1.13 -8.31
CA TYR A 123 3.11 0.04 -7.47
C TYR A 123 4.38 0.83 -7.12
N PHE A 124 5.54 0.17 -7.08
CA PHE A 124 6.81 0.85 -6.83
C PHE A 124 7.17 1.89 -7.88
N ILE A 125 6.90 1.59 -9.15
CA ILE A 125 7.17 2.50 -10.26
C ILE A 125 6.28 3.74 -10.12
N ILE A 126 5.02 3.57 -9.70
CA ILE A 126 4.07 4.65 -9.43
C ILE A 126 4.58 5.58 -8.32
N ILE A 127 5.02 5.00 -7.21
CA ILE A 127 5.52 5.77 -6.06
C ILE A 127 6.74 6.61 -6.47
N MET A 128 7.61 6.07 -7.33
CA MET A 128 8.75 6.82 -7.87
C MET A 128 8.31 7.99 -8.77
N GLN A 129 7.31 7.79 -9.64
CA GLN A 129 6.72 8.87 -10.44
C GLN A 129 6.17 9.99 -9.53
N PHE A 130 5.52 9.63 -8.43
CA PHE A 130 5.00 10.61 -7.47
C PHE A 130 6.08 11.36 -6.69
N PHE A 131 7.25 10.77 -6.43
CA PHE A 131 8.35 11.53 -5.84
C PHE A 131 8.90 12.59 -6.78
N VAL A 132 8.98 12.29 -8.07
CA VAL A 132 9.36 13.26 -9.11
C VAL A 132 8.30 14.36 -9.21
N LEU A 133 7.02 13.98 -9.27
CA LEU A 133 5.92 14.94 -9.31
C LEU A 133 5.90 15.86 -8.08
N SER A 134 6.11 15.29 -6.88
CA SER A 134 6.30 16.05 -5.65
C SER A 134 7.42 17.08 -5.81
N TYR A 135 8.61 16.65 -6.23
CA TYR A 135 9.74 17.56 -6.42
C TYR A 135 9.40 18.74 -7.34
N LEU A 136 8.68 18.48 -8.45
CA LEU A 136 8.22 19.52 -9.37
C LEU A 136 7.24 20.49 -8.70
N ILE A 137 6.23 19.99 -7.98
CA ILE A 137 5.24 20.85 -7.29
C ILE A 137 5.91 21.70 -6.22
N TYR A 138 6.83 21.14 -5.43
CA TYR A 138 7.58 21.91 -4.42
C TYR A 138 8.47 22.99 -5.03
N LYS A 139 8.98 22.76 -6.25
CA LYS A 139 9.77 23.76 -6.99
C LYS A 139 8.89 24.90 -7.50
N VAL A 140 7.67 24.60 -7.95
CA VAL A 140 6.71 25.60 -8.42
C VAL A 140 6.12 26.36 -7.24
N ASN A 141 5.31 25.69 -6.41
CA ASN A 141 4.70 26.28 -5.22
C ASN A 141 4.12 25.19 -4.31
N TYR A 142 4.67 25.05 -3.10
CA TYR A 142 4.17 24.08 -2.12
C TYR A 142 2.71 24.32 -1.69
N LYS A 143 2.20 25.56 -1.82
CA LYS A 143 0.80 25.91 -1.49
C LYS A 143 -0.20 25.28 -2.44
N LEU A 144 0.22 24.75 -3.59
CA LEU A 144 -0.65 24.02 -4.51
C LEU A 144 -1.34 22.83 -3.84
N PHE A 145 -0.70 22.20 -2.85
CA PHE A 145 -1.33 21.11 -2.09
C PHE A 145 -2.54 21.56 -1.26
N ASN A 146 -2.67 22.84 -0.92
CA ASN A 146 -3.85 23.38 -0.23
C ASN A 146 -5.00 23.75 -1.18
N SER A 147 -4.80 23.64 -2.50
CA SER A 147 -5.80 24.07 -3.49
C SER A 147 -6.92 23.05 -3.64
N LYS A 148 -8.13 23.43 -3.22
CA LYS A 148 -9.35 22.63 -3.44
C LYS A 148 -9.66 22.45 -4.93
N LEU A 149 -9.37 23.45 -5.75
CA LEU A 149 -9.57 23.37 -7.20
C LEU A 149 -8.64 22.32 -7.83
N LEU A 150 -7.37 22.29 -7.39
CA LEU A 150 -6.42 21.29 -7.88
C LEU A 150 -6.83 19.88 -7.45
N LEU A 151 -7.26 19.71 -6.20
CA LEU A 151 -7.80 18.44 -5.71
C LEU A 151 -9.01 17.98 -6.53
N LEU A 152 -10.00 18.86 -6.76
CA LEU A 152 -11.17 18.54 -7.58
C LEU A 152 -10.80 18.23 -9.03
N SER A 153 -9.89 19.00 -9.63
CA SER A 153 -9.42 18.74 -11.00
C SER A 153 -8.71 17.39 -11.10
N SER A 154 -7.93 17.00 -10.09
CA SER A 154 -7.26 15.70 -10.06
C SER A 154 -8.24 14.54 -9.93
N LEU A 155 -9.35 14.74 -9.21
CA LEU A 155 -10.44 13.76 -9.13
C LEU A 155 -11.08 13.57 -10.51
N ILE A 156 -11.42 14.66 -11.19
CA ILE A 156 -12.00 14.60 -12.54
C ILE A 156 -11.04 13.91 -13.50
N VAL A 157 -9.76 14.29 -13.51
CA VAL A 157 -8.75 13.66 -14.37
C VAL A 157 -8.62 12.16 -14.10
N GLN A 158 -8.55 11.74 -12.84
CA GLN A 158 -8.46 10.32 -12.50
C GLN A 158 -9.72 9.55 -12.94
N GLN A 159 -10.91 10.08 -12.66
CA GLN A 159 -12.17 9.41 -13.00
C GLN A 159 -12.37 9.33 -14.52
N SER A 160 -12.11 10.42 -15.25
CA SER A 160 -12.19 10.43 -16.72
C SER A 160 -11.17 9.47 -17.34
N TYR A 161 -9.93 9.48 -16.86
CA TYR A 161 -8.90 8.55 -17.34
C TYR A 161 -9.32 7.09 -17.12
N LEU A 162 -9.71 6.72 -15.89
CA LEU A 162 -10.09 5.34 -15.56
C LEU A 162 -11.36 4.89 -16.31
N TYR A 163 -12.36 5.76 -16.44
CA TYR A 163 -13.57 5.47 -17.20
C TYR A 163 -13.28 5.19 -18.67
N HIS A 164 -12.50 6.05 -19.34
CA HIS A 164 -12.10 5.83 -20.73
C HIS A 164 -11.16 4.62 -20.87
N PHE A 165 -10.28 4.39 -19.91
CA PHE A 165 -9.37 3.24 -19.93
C PHE A 165 -10.11 1.90 -19.84
N ILE A 166 -11.24 1.85 -19.14
CA ILE A 166 -12.03 0.62 -18.93
C ILE A 166 -13.06 0.41 -20.04
N TYR A 167 -13.75 1.45 -20.51
CA TYR A 167 -14.88 1.30 -21.44
C TYR A 167 -14.61 1.69 -22.89
N ASN A 168 -13.47 2.29 -23.21
CA ASN A 168 -13.15 2.67 -24.58
C ASN A 168 -11.96 1.84 -25.08
N ASP A 169 -12.26 0.79 -25.86
CA ASP A 169 -11.26 -0.13 -26.41
C ASP A 169 -10.17 0.58 -27.23
N TYR A 170 -10.53 1.62 -27.98
CA TYR A 170 -9.57 2.39 -28.75
C TYR A 170 -8.61 3.15 -27.83
N PHE A 171 -9.14 3.81 -26.79
CA PHE A 171 -8.32 4.51 -25.81
C PHE A 171 -7.45 3.53 -25.00
N HIS A 172 -8.00 2.40 -24.59
CA HIS A 172 -7.27 1.33 -23.91
C HIS A 172 -6.07 0.86 -24.76
N LYS A 173 -6.31 0.49 -26.03
CA LYS A 173 -5.25 0.06 -26.97
C LYS A 173 -4.23 1.16 -27.24
N LEU A 174 -4.66 2.41 -27.34
CA LEU A 174 -3.76 3.55 -27.54
C LEU A 174 -2.83 3.72 -26.33
N VAL A 175 -3.39 3.68 -25.12
CA VAL A 175 -2.60 3.80 -23.89
C VAL A 175 -1.63 2.62 -23.76
N THR A 176 -2.09 1.38 -23.95
CA THR A 176 -1.22 0.19 -23.83
C THR A 176 -0.16 0.09 -24.93
N HIS A 177 -0.42 0.68 -26.10
CA HIS A 177 0.56 0.73 -27.19
C HIS A 177 1.71 1.71 -26.90
N TYR A 178 1.39 2.91 -26.40
CA TYR A 178 2.40 3.96 -26.17
C TYR A 178 3.02 3.93 -24.78
N TYR A 179 2.32 3.39 -23.78
CA TYR A 179 2.81 3.29 -22.42
C TYR A 179 3.58 1.98 -22.24
N PRO A 180 4.91 2.02 -22.06
CA PRO A 180 5.74 0.81 -22.08
C PRO A 180 5.65 -0.01 -20.79
N LEU A 181 5.05 0.53 -19.73
CA LEU A 181 4.96 -0.14 -18.43
C LEU A 181 3.57 -0.78 -18.25
N SER A 182 3.44 -1.63 -17.23
CA SER A 182 2.17 -2.24 -16.84
C SER A 182 1.09 -1.18 -16.61
N GLU A 183 -0.13 -1.46 -17.07
CA GLU A 183 -1.30 -0.57 -17.07
C GLU A 183 -1.54 0.08 -15.71
N ASN A 184 -1.45 -0.72 -14.65
CA ASN A 184 -1.68 -0.30 -13.27
C ASN A 184 -0.65 0.74 -12.78
N THR A 185 0.45 0.92 -13.51
CA THR A 185 1.54 1.84 -13.14
C THR A 185 1.35 3.28 -13.64
N MET A 186 0.32 3.55 -14.44
CA MET A 186 0.06 4.89 -14.97
C MET A 186 -0.33 5.85 -13.85
N PHE A 187 0.44 6.92 -13.63
CA PHE A 187 0.16 7.88 -12.55
C PHE A 187 -1.21 8.56 -12.65
N LEU A 188 -1.78 8.69 -13.86
CA LEU A 188 -3.10 9.30 -14.07
C LEU A 188 -4.22 8.53 -13.37
N GLY A 189 -4.12 7.20 -13.26
CA GLY A 189 -5.09 6.40 -12.51
C GLY A 189 -5.00 6.57 -10.98
N TRP A 190 -3.99 7.28 -10.48
CA TRP A 190 -3.73 7.46 -9.05
C TRP A 190 -3.57 8.93 -8.62
N ILE A 191 -3.68 9.88 -9.56
CA ILE A 191 -3.29 11.28 -9.36
C ILE A 191 -4.12 11.96 -8.28
N PHE A 192 -5.39 11.59 -8.13
CA PHE A 192 -6.25 12.13 -7.08
C PHE A 192 -5.77 11.71 -5.69
N TYR A 193 -5.41 10.44 -5.50
CA TYR A 193 -4.88 9.97 -4.21
C TYR A 193 -3.59 10.68 -3.81
N PHE A 194 -2.73 10.99 -4.78
CA PHE A 194 -1.54 11.80 -4.56
C PHE A 194 -1.90 13.21 -4.04
N PHE A 195 -2.79 13.93 -4.72
CA PHE A 195 -3.20 15.26 -4.28
C PHE A 195 -3.99 15.23 -2.97
N LEU A 196 -4.81 14.21 -2.74
CA LEU A 196 -5.51 13.97 -1.47
C LEU A 196 -4.53 13.84 -0.31
N GLY A 197 -3.47 13.03 -0.47
CA GLY A 197 -2.42 12.90 0.53
C GLY A 197 -1.69 14.22 0.79
N GLY A 198 -1.41 14.99 -0.26
CA GLY A 198 -0.83 16.32 -0.15
C GLY A 198 -1.72 17.31 0.61
N TYR A 199 -3.02 17.34 0.28
CA TYR A 199 -4.01 18.21 0.93
C TYR A 199 -4.16 17.86 2.41
N ILE A 200 -4.33 16.58 2.74
CA ILE A 200 -4.40 16.12 4.14
C ILE A 200 -3.11 16.47 4.89
N GLY A 201 -1.94 16.29 4.26
CA GLY A 201 -0.66 16.65 4.86
C GLY A 201 -0.48 18.16 5.08
N TYR A 202 -1.08 19.01 4.23
CA TYR A 202 -1.05 20.46 4.43
C TYR A 202 -1.98 20.90 5.56
N ASN A 203 -3.21 20.35 5.59
CA ASN A 203 -4.28 20.72 6.54
C ASN A 203 -4.39 19.74 7.71
N TYR A 204 -3.29 19.10 8.10
CA TYR A 204 -3.28 17.93 8.97
C TYR A 204 -4.03 18.11 10.29
N GLU A 205 -3.70 19.15 11.06
CA GLU A 205 -4.33 19.39 12.36
C GLU A 205 -5.84 19.69 12.22
N SER A 206 -6.24 20.40 11.17
CA SER A 206 -7.66 20.65 10.88
C SER A 206 -8.40 19.36 10.52
N ILE A 207 -7.80 18.48 9.73
CA ILE A 207 -8.38 17.18 9.40
C ILE A 207 -8.52 16.31 10.65
N LEU A 208 -7.50 16.27 11.53
CA LEU A 208 -7.59 15.53 12.79
C LEU A 208 -8.76 16.04 13.65
N SER A 209 -8.89 17.37 13.83
CA SER A 209 -10.00 17.95 14.60
C SER A 209 -11.38 17.66 14.00
N PHE A 210 -11.47 17.59 12.66
CA PHE A 210 -12.69 17.19 11.97
C PHE A 210 -13.04 15.73 12.25
N LEU A 211 -12.05 14.83 12.18
CA LEU A 211 -12.25 13.40 12.41
C LEU A 211 -12.65 13.12 13.86
N GLU A 212 -12.06 13.80 14.85
CA GLU A 212 -12.46 13.65 16.26
C GLU A 212 -13.95 13.92 16.48
N LYS A 213 -14.52 14.89 15.76
CA LYS A 213 -15.92 15.30 15.91
C LYS A 213 -16.88 14.48 15.03
N TYR A 214 -16.44 14.06 13.84
CA TYR A 214 -17.33 13.54 12.81
C TYR A 214 -16.98 12.13 12.32
N LEU A 215 -16.12 11.37 13.03
CA LEU A 215 -15.70 10.01 12.63
C LEU A 215 -16.88 9.09 12.29
N ILE A 216 -17.96 9.10 13.10
CA ILE A 216 -19.14 8.26 12.86
C ILE A 216 -19.79 8.61 11.51
N ILE A 217 -19.89 9.91 11.18
CA ILE A 217 -20.44 10.35 9.89
C ILE A 217 -19.55 9.85 8.74
N VAL A 218 -18.23 9.95 8.89
CA VAL A 218 -17.28 9.47 7.88
C VAL A 218 -17.39 7.95 7.69
N ILE A 219 -17.59 7.17 8.76
CA ILE A 219 -17.85 5.72 8.69
C ILE A 219 -19.14 5.45 7.91
N MET A 220 -20.23 6.15 8.24
CA MET A 220 -21.51 5.98 7.52
C MET A 220 -21.39 6.35 6.04
N LEU A 221 -20.63 7.40 5.71
CA LEU A 221 -20.34 7.77 4.33
C LEU A 221 -19.50 6.70 3.61
N ALA A 222 -18.52 6.10 4.29
CA ALA A 222 -17.72 5.01 3.73
C ALA A 222 -18.58 3.78 3.43
N LEU A 223 -19.49 3.42 4.34
CA LEU A 223 -20.46 2.35 4.12
C LEU A 223 -21.40 2.68 2.95
N GLY A 224 -21.93 3.90 2.88
CA GLY A 224 -22.75 4.36 1.77
C GLY A 224 -22.01 4.32 0.43
N ALA A 225 -20.74 4.73 0.39
CA ALA A 225 -19.89 4.63 -0.80
C ALA A 225 -19.63 3.18 -1.22
N TYR A 226 -19.54 2.26 -0.27
CA TYR A 226 -19.40 0.83 -0.55
C TYR A 226 -20.70 0.23 -1.12
N VAL A 227 -21.86 0.60 -0.56
CA VAL A 227 -23.16 0.20 -1.10
C VAL A 227 -23.36 0.73 -2.52
N LEU A 228 -22.97 1.99 -2.76
CA LEU A 228 -22.99 2.59 -4.10
C LEU A 228 -22.10 1.78 -5.07
N PHE A 229 -20.91 1.36 -4.63
CA PHE A 229 -20.05 0.49 -5.41
C PHE A 229 -20.76 -0.83 -5.76
N ILE A 230 -21.43 -1.49 -4.81
CA ILE A 230 -22.19 -2.72 -5.06
C ILE A 230 -23.31 -2.49 -6.10
N SER A 231 -23.96 -1.34 -6.07
CA SER A 231 -25.03 -1.01 -7.03
C SER A 231 -24.52 -0.73 -8.45
N ILE A 232 -23.27 -0.32 -8.60
CA ILE A 232 -22.65 0.03 -9.89
C ILE A 232 -21.74 -1.09 -10.39
N SER A 233 -21.28 -1.99 -9.51
CA SER A 233 -20.40 -3.09 -9.88
C SER A 233 -21.10 -4.00 -10.90
N GLY A 234 -20.40 -4.26 -12.01
CA GLY A 234 -20.87 -5.17 -13.06
C GLY A 234 -20.74 -6.64 -12.64
N GLU A 235 -20.90 -7.53 -13.61
CA GLU A 235 -20.95 -8.99 -13.39
C GLU A 235 -19.57 -9.69 -13.41
N ASP A 236 -18.48 -8.93 -13.59
CA ASP A 236 -17.11 -9.50 -13.52
C ASP A 236 -16.65 -9.63 -12.07
N TYR A 237 -16.95 -10.79 -11.48
CA TYR A 237 -16.58 -11.13 -10.10
C TYR A 237 -15.16 -11.72 -9.96
N TRP A 238 -14.44 -11.94 -11.06
CA TRP A 238 -13.09 -12.47 -11.03
C TRP A 238 -12.05 -11.37 -10.87
N ASN A 239 -12.23 -10.27 -11.59
CA ASN A 239 -11.25 -9.19 -11.62
C ASN A 239 -11.45 -8.20 -10.45
N VAL A 240 -10.61 -8.31 -9.42
CA VAL A 240 -10.57 -7.34 -8.31
C VAL A 240 -9.33 -6.47 -8.44
N THR A 241 -9.54 -5.18 -8.64
CA THR A 241 -8.47 -4.18 -8.75
C THR A 241 -8.83 -2.88 -8.04
N SER A 242 -7.84 -2.25 -7.42
CA SER A 242 -7.95 -0.87 -6.92
C SER A 242 -7.80 0.18 -8.02
N PHE A 243 -7.39 -0.22 -9.23
CA PHE A 243 -7.28 0.64 -10.42
C PHE A 243 -8.63 0.79 -11.12
N THR A 244 -9.62 1.31 -10.40
CA THR A 244 -10.98 1.49 -10.91
C THR A 244 -11.59 2.79 -10.42
N TYR A 245 -12.47 3.37 -11.25
CA TYR A 245 -13.16 4.61 -10.95
C TYR A 245 -14.28 4.42 -9.91
N THR A 246 -14.85 3.21 -9.80
CA THR A 246 -16.02 2.93 -8.95
C THR A 246 -15.68 2.96 -7.45
N LEU A 247 -14.47 2.53 -7.08
CA LEU A 247 -14.02 2.46 -5.69
C LEU A 247 -13.29 3.72 -5.21
N THR A 248 -13.08 4.72 -6.08
CA THR A 248 -12.31 5.94 -5.73
C THR A 248 -12.86 6.63 -4.47
N LEU A 249 -14.19 6.76 -4.36
CA LEU A 249 -14.84 7.37 -3.22
C LEU A 249 -14.67 6.53 -1.94
N TYR A 250 -14.93 5.22 -2.04
CA TYR A 250 -14.78 4.28 -0.93
C TYR A 250 -13.36 4.29 -0.37
N ASN A 251 -12.36 4.12 -1.23
CA ASN A 251 -10.94 4.09 -0.85
C ASN A 251 -10.53 5.38 -0.11
N SER A 252 -11.00 6.53 -0.61
CA SER A 252 -10.68 7.84 -0.02
C SER A 252 -11.31 8.02 1.35
N LEU A 253 -12.56 7.61 1.54
CA LEU A 253 -13.24 7.66 2.83
C LEU A 253 -12.62 6.68 3.82
N MET A 254 -12.24 5.48 3.37
CA MET A 254 -11.56 4.50 4.21
C MET A 254 -10.20 4.99 4.73
N PHE A 255 -9.49 5.84 3.97
CA PHE A 255 -8.29 6.51 4.50
C PHE A 255 -8.62 7.37 5.73
N PHE A 256 -9.67 8.20 5.64
CA PHE A 256 -10.11 9.04 6.77
C PHE A 256 -10.61 8.22 7.95
N VAL A 257 -11.38 7.15 7.70
CA VAL A 257 -11.82 6.20 8.75
C VAL A 257 -10.60 5.61 9.47
N LEU A 258 -9.61 5.11 8.72
CA LEU A 258 -8.41 4.55 9.32
C LEU A 258 -7.64 5.56 10.16
N VAL A 259 -7.45 6.79 9.65
CA VAL A 259 -6.80 7.86 10.43
C VAL A 259 -7.57 8.11 11.72
N GLY A 260 -8.89 8.30 11.63
CA GLY A 260 -9.75 8.57 12.79
C GLY A 260 -9.70 7.46 13.84
N ILE A 261 -9.78 6.20 13.43
CA ILE A 261 -9.63 5.04 14.34
C ILE A 261 -8.23 5.06 14.97
N CYS A 262 -7.18 5.33 14.18
CA CYS A 262 -5.80 5.34 14.67
C CYS A 262 -5.52 6.44 15.71
N MET A 263 -6.30 7.52 15.73
CA MET A 263 -6.17 8.59 16.73
C MET A 263 -6.55 8.13 18.13
N HIS A 264 -7.40 7.11 18.25
CA HIS A 264 -7.83 6.57 19.55
C HIS A 264 -6.83 5.59 20.17
N PHE A 265 -5.87 5.07 19.39
CA PHE A 265 -4.85 4.17 19.92
C PHE A 265 -3.72 4.93 20.61
N LYS A 266 -3.52 4.64 21.90
CA LYS A 266 -2.43 5.22 22.70
C LYS A 266 -1.31 4.21 23.00
N THR A 267 -1.66 2.98 23.40
CA THR A 267 -0.71 1.98 23.89
C THR A 267 -0.93 0.56 23.36
N MET A 268 -2.02 0.31 22.63
CA MET A 268 -2.42 -1.03 22.17
C MET A 268 -1.34 -1.64 21.26
N LEU A 269 -0.74 -2.75 21.69
CA LEU A 269 0.31 -3.48 20.96
C LEU A 269 1.45 -2.60 20.43
N LEU A 270 1.80 -1.54 21.17
CA LEU A 270 2.67 -0.47 20.66
C LEU A 270 4.02 -0.98 20.13
N ASN A 271 4.62 -1.99 20.79
CA ASN A 271 5.90 -2.55 20.37
C ASN A 271 5.78 -3.30 19.04
N THR A 272 4.77 -4.14 18.90
CA THR A 272 4.48 -4.88 17.66
C THR A 272 4.16 -3.92 16.52
N ILE A 273 3.33 -2.92 16.78
CA ILE A 273 2.96 -1.90 15.79
C ILE A 273 4.17 -1.07 15.36
N LYS A 274 5.05 -0.69 16.29
CA LYS A 274 6.32 -0.03 15.94
C LYS A 274 7.21 -0.92 15.07
N ALA A 275 7.28 -2.22 15.37
CA ALA A 275 8.04 -3.17 14.56
C ALA A 275 7.46 -3.30 13.13
N ILE A 276 6.15 -3.54 13.01
CA ILE A 276 5.46 -3.59 11.71
C ILE A 276 5.65 -2.27 10.94
N SER A 277 5.44 -1.13 11.59
CA SER A 277 5.55 0.20 10.97
C SER A 277 6.98 0.56 10.53
N ALA A 278 7.98 0.08 11.27
CA ALA A 278 9.37 0.23 10.90
C ALA A 278 9.71 -0.61 9.66
N PHE A 279 9.38 -1.90 9.70
CA PHE A 279 9.65 -2.82 8.60
C PHE A 279 8.61 -2.78 7.49
N SER A 280 7.59 -1.93 7.54
CA SER A 280 6.44 -1.96 6.62
C SER A 280 6.84 -1.93 5.16
N PHE A 281 7.87 -1.15 4.84
CA PHE A 281 8.41 -1.06 3.49
C PHE A 281 9.08 -2.36 3.02
N PHE A 282 9.83 -3.00 3.91
CA PHE A 282 10.47 -4.29 3.64
C PHE A 282 9.45 -5.43 3.60
N ILE A 283 8.48 -5.44 4.51
CA ILE A 283 7.33 -6.37 4.50
C ILE A 283 6.60 -6.25 3.17
N TYR A 284 6.33 -5.02 2.72
CA TYR A 284 5.66 -4.78 1.44
C TYR A 284 6.45 -5.34 0.23
N LEU A 285 7.78 -5.34 0.27
CA LEU A 285 8.60 -5.93 -0.79
C LEU A 285 8.73 -7.45 -0.70
N LEU A 286 8.87 -7.99 0.50
CA LEU A 286 9.20 -9.40 0.70
C LEU A 286 7.95 -10.30 0.75
N HIS A 287 6.81 -9.78 1.21
CA HIS A 287 5.60 -10.59 1.39
C HIS A 287 5.16 -11.37 0.16
N PRO A 288 5.26 -10.85 -1.10
CA PRO A 288 4.79 -11.64 -2.24
C PRO A 288 5.67 -12.84 -2.54
N ILE A 289 6.97 -12.75 -2.22
CA ILE A 289 7.94 -13.83 -2.45
C ILE A 289 7.64 -15.02 -1.53
N ILE A 290 7.19 -14.74 -0.31
CA ILE A 290 6.88 -15.77 0.69
C ILE A 290 5.41 -16.18 0.66
N LEU A 291 4.54 -15.42 -0.01
CA LEU A 291 3.09 -15.60 0.00
C LEU A 291 2.73 -17.01 -0.48
N ASP A 292 3.17 -17.39 -1.67
CA ASP A 292 2.78 -18.66 -2.32
C ASP A 292 3.29 -19.87 -1.55
N SER A 293 4.55 -19.79 -1.07
CA SER A 293 5.15 -20.86 -0.26
C SER A 293 4.43 -21.03 1.09
N LEU A 294 4.04 -19.93 1.73
CA LEU A 294 3.30 -19.98 2.99
C LEU A 294 1.87 -20.42 2.77
N PHE A 295 1.24 -19.99 1.68
CA PHE A 295 -0.09 -20.44 1.30
C PHE A 295 -0.13 -21.96 1.17
N ALA A 296 0.82 -22.56 0.44
CA ALA A 296 0.90 -24.01 0.29
C ALA A 296 0.94 -24.76 1.63
N TYR A 297 1.55 -24.17 2.66
CA TYR A 297 1.57 -24.73 4.01
C TYR A 297 0.27 -24.44 4.78
N THR A 298 -0.23 -23.21 4.75
CA THR A 298 -1.39 -22.79 5.55
C THR A 298 -2.73 -23.22 4.94
N ASN A 299 -2.75 -23.72 3.70
CA ASN A 299 -3.95 -24.21 3.04
C ASN A 299 -4.65 -25.34 3.81
N ILE A 300 -3.95 -26.02 4.72
CA ILE A 300 -4.52 -26.99 5.67
C ILE A 300 -5.66 -26.38 6.51
N PHE A 301 -5.66 -25.05 6.69
CA PHE A 301 -6.67 -24.32 7.45
C PHE A 301 -7.73 -23.63 6.58
N GLU A 302 -7.77 -23.91 5.27
CA GLU A 302 -8.64 -23.20 4.31
C GLU A 302 -10.14 -23.26 4.66
N ASP A 303 -10.58 -24.40 5.21
CA ASP A 303 -11.96 -24.62 5.69
C ASP A 303 -12.39 -23.61 6.76
N SER A 304 -11.42 -23.04 7.48
CA SER A 304 -11.64 -21.97 8.44
C SER A 304 -10.91 -20.70 7.99
N THR A 305 -11.56 -19.93 7.12
CA THR A 305 -11.02 -18.68 6.54
C THR A 305 -10.42 -17.74 7.61
N ILE A 306 -11.03 -17.62 8.78
CA ILE A 306 -10.52 -16.76 9.87
C ILE A 306 -9.21 -17.31 10.43
N VAL A 307 -9.12 -18.62 10.67
CA VAL A 307 -7.90 -19.27 11.18
C VAL A 307 -6.80 -19.22 10.13
N PHE A 308 -7.13 -19.52 8.88
CA PHE A 308 -6.22 -19.38 7.73
C PHE A 308 -5.63 -17.97 7.66
N LEU A 309 -6.47 -16.93 7.69
CA LEU A 309 -6.02 -15.54 7.61
C LEU A 309 -5.14 -15.17 8.81
N ALA A 310 -5.55 -15.56 10.03
CA ALA A 310 -4.80 -15.22 11.24
C ALA A 310 -3.42 -15.88 11.26
N ILE A 311 -3.32 -17.18 10.96
CA ILE A 311 -2.06 -17.93 10.94
C ILE A 311 -1.16 -17.44 9.81
N SER A 312 -1.70 -17.30 8.59
CA SER A 312 -0.93 -16.84 7.43
C SER A 312 -0.38 -15.43 7.66
N LEU A 313 -1.19 -14.52 8.18
CA LEU A 313 -0.76 -13.16 8.51
C LEU A 313 0.35 -13.16 9.58
N LEU A 314 0.19 -13.97 10.64
CA LEU A 314 1.18 -14.07 11.71
C LEU A 314 2.52 -14.61 11.16
N MET A 315 2.49 -15.64 10.31
CA MET A 315 3.70 -16.21 9.70
C MET A 315 4.38 -15.25 8.74
N ILE A 316 3.62 -14.59 7.84
CA ILE A 316 4.16 -13.60 6.90
C ILE A 316 4.83 -12.45 7.66
N LEU A 317 4.15 -11.88 8.67
CA LEU A 317 4.71 -10.80 9.46
C LEU A 317 5.92 -11.27 10.27
N GLY A 318 5.84 -12.46 10.88
CA GLY A 318 6.93 -13.05 11.67
C GLY A 318 8.19 -13.26 10.84
N ILE A 319 8.07 -13.84 9.65
CA ILE A 319 9.19 -14.08 8.73
C ILE A 319 9.76 -12.76 8.22
N CYS A 320 8.92 -11.84 7.73
CA CYS A 320 9.39 -10.55 7.22
C CYS A 320 10.08 -9.70 8.29
N ILE A 321 9.52 -9.63 9.50
CA ILE A 321 10.12 -8.87 10.61
C ILE A 321 11.36 -9.58 11.13
N GLY A 322 11.31 -10.90 11.32
CA GLY A 322 12.45 -11.72 11.76
C GLY A 322 13.65 -11.57 10.83
N PHE A 323 13.43 -11.78 9.53
CA PHE A 323 14.46 -11.61 8.52
C PHE A 323 14.96 -10.15 8.44
N GLY A 324 14.04 -9.19 8.50
CA GLY A 324 14.39 -7.76 8.55
C GLY A 324 15.25 -7.39 9.77
N MET A 325 14.99 -7.98 10.93
CA MET A 325 15.79 -7.78 12.15
C MET A 325 17.19 -8.37 12.02
N MET A 326 17.32 -9.57 11.46
CA MET A 326 18.63 -10.19 11.21
C MET A 326 19.47 -9.38 10.21
N LEU A 327 18.86 -8.95 9.10
CA LEU A 327 19.54 -8.12 8.10
C LEU A 327 19.98 -6.77 8.68
N ARG A 328 19.21 -6.20 9.61
CA ARG A 328 19.53 -4.90 10.24
C ARG A 328 20.87 -4.91 10.97
N GLU A 329 21.32 -6.06 11.48
CA GLU A 329 22.61 -6.17 12.19
C GLU A 329 23.80 -5.83 11.27
N PHE A 330 23.65 -5.98 9.95
CA PHE A 330 24.68 -5.60 8.99
C PHE A 330 24.35 -4.25 8.34
N TYR A 331 25.28 -3.30 8.47
CA TYR A 331 25.12 -1.94 7.95
C TYR A 331 24.79 -1.86 6.45
N ILE A 332 25.32 -2.80 5.65
CA ILE A 332 25.12 -2.83 4.20
C ILE A 332 23.66 -3.11 3.82
N PHE A 333 22.93 -3.90 4.60
CA PHE A 333 21.55 -4.28 4.28
C PHE A 333 20.54 -3.17 4.54
N ARG A 334 20.95 -1.99 5.03
CA ARG A 334 20.08 -0.78 5.03
C ARG A 334 19.57 -0.40 3.64
N PHE A 335 20.29 -0.79 2.58
CA PHE A 335 19.89 -0.57 1.20
C PHE A 335 18.94 -1.66 0.67
N VAL A 336 18.69 -2.71 1.46
CA VAL A 336 17.71 -3.78 1.17
C VAL A 336 16.44 -3.57 2.01
N ILE A 337 16.57 -3.25 3.30
CA ILE A 337 15.42 -3.07 4.20
C ILE A 337 14.81 -1.65 4.17
N GLY A 338 15.44 -0.73 3.43
CA GLY A 338 15.07 0.68 3.37
C GLY A 338 15.52 1.49 4.60
N LYS A 339 15.19 2.79 4.61
CA LYS A 339 15.59 3.71 5.70
C LYS A 339 14.75 3.47 6.96
N GLN A 340 15.26 2.61 7.83
CA GLN A 340 14.66 2.35 9.14
C GLN A 340 14.89 3.52 10.11
N PRO A 341 13.95 3.82 11.03
CA PRO A 341 14.25 4.65 12.18
C PRO A 341 15.22 3.86 13.07
N TYR A 342 16.53 4.11 12.94
CA TYR A 342 17.60 3.43 13.69
C TYR A 342 17.47 3.49 15.22
N LYS A 343 16.53 4.29 15.75
CA LYS A 343 16.17 4.37 17.17
C LYS A 343 14.94 3.52 17.52
N LEU A 344 14.83 2.29 17.01
CA LEU A 344 13.92 1.32 17.58
C LEU A 344 14.49 0.85 18.92
N GLN A 345 14.21 1.58 19.99
CA GLN A 345 14.41 1.09 21.35
C GLN A 345 13.37 -0.01 21.60
N LEU A 346 13.68 -1.24 21.18
CA LEU A 346 12.89 -2.43 21.51
C LEU A 346 13.14 -2.90 22.96
N ASN A 347 14.10 -2.28 23.66
CA ASN A 347 14.46 -2.65 25.02
C ASN A 347 13.86 -1.69 26.05
N HIS A 348 12.71 -2.09 26.61
CA HIS A 348 12.30 -1.75 27.99
C HIS A 348 11.79 -3.02 28.68
N TYR A 349 12.59 -4.08 28.63
CA TYR A 349 12.48 -5.19 29.57
C TYR A 349 13.87 -5.36 30.20
N GLN A 350 14.11 -4.63 31.29
CA GLN A 350 15.12 -5.06 32.25
C GLN A 350 14.48 -6.24 33.00
N PRO A 351 14.99 -7.47 32.88
CA PRO A 351 14.57 -8.50 33.80
C PRO A 351 15.04 -8.06 35.19
N SER A 352 14.09 -7.79 36.08
CA SER A 352 14.38 -7.59 37.50
C SER A 352 14.73 -8.94 38.12
N TRP A 353 15.90 -9.47 37.80
CA TRP A 353 16.56 -10.42 38.69
C TRP A 353 17.13 -9.60 39.83
N LYS A 354 16.26 -9.29 40.81
CA LYS A 354 16.76 -9.01 42.15
C LYS A 354 17.37 -10.31 42.63
N SER A 355 18.69 -10.32 42.68
CA SER A 355 19.47 -11.17 43.57
C SER A 355 18.88 -11.06 44.98
N CYS A 356 18.25 -12.13 45.43
CA CYS A 356 18.23 -12.58 46.82
C CYS A 356 18.46 -14.09 46.77
#